data_AF-A0AAW1GXG1-F1
#
_entry.id   AF-A0AAW1GXG1-F1
#
_cell.length_a   1.000
_cell.length_b   1.000
_cell.length_c   1.000
_cell.angle_alpha   90.00
_cell.angle_beta   90.00
_cell.angle_gamma   90.00
#
_symmetry.space_group_name_H-M   'P 1'
#
loop_
_entity.id
_entity.type
_entity.pdbx_description
1 polymer ?
#
loop_
_entity_poly.entity_id
_entity_poly.type
_entity_poly.pdbx_seq_one_letter_code
_entity_poly.pdbx_strand_id
1 'polypeptide(L)'
;MQNITPIQENYPLFSSQVECTEHIANDVDNEDGDDDVVETPSLGVQPSNKRVMNKNPFSLAEDEALISSFMQHSQDPTVGTNQKKRDLWVKVKNLFDEARKANPSQIRERSAEMLGSRWRRIAAGVMKWVGCYEEAGRRKISGMSEEDVTSYQVSLLFGVRSYQYLYYL
;
A
#
# COMPACT_ATOMS: atom_id res chain seq x y z
N MET A 1 20.00 31.71 -13.21
CA MET A 1 19.61 31.45 -11.81
C MET A 1 18.09 31.35 -11.78
N GLN A 2 17.53 30.14 -11.64
CA GLN A 2 16.09 29.98 -11.47
C GLN A 2 15.83 29.61 -10.01
N ASN A 3 15.07 30.48 -9.34
CA ASN A 3 14.66 30.32 -7.95
C ASN A 3 13.56 29.28 -7.87
N ILE A 4 13.85 28.17 -7.21
CA ILE A 4 12.87 27.17 -6.81
C ILE A 4 12.24 27.70 -5.52
N THR A 5 10.95 28.05 -5.59
CA THR A 5 10.15 28.38 -4.41
C THR A 5 10.04 27.16 -3.49
N PRO A 6 10.27 27.30 -2.17
CA PRO A 6 10.22 26.19 -1.24
C PRO A 6 8.78 25.74 -1.05
N ILE A 7 8.51 24.46 -1.30
CA ILE A 7 7.21 23.85 -1.04
C ILE A 7 7.07 23.78 0.48
N GLN A 8 6.29 24.71 1.05
CA GLN A 8 5.90 24.66 2.45
C GLN A 8 5.05 23.42 2.68
N GLU A 9 5.56 22.52 3.50
CA GLU A 9 4.87 21.37 4.06
C GLU A 9 3.60 21.83 4.77
N ASN A 10 2.45 21.51 4.18
CA ASN A 10 1.24 21.31 4.96
C ASN A 10 0.34 20.31 4.21
N TYR A 11 0.77 19.05 4.21
CA TYR A 11 -0.12 17.95 3.88
C TYR A 11 -0.96 17.68 5.13
N PRO A 12 -2.27 17.99 5.13
CA PRO A 12 -3.13 17.66 6.27
C PRO A 12 -3.05 16.15 6.54
N LEU A 13 -2.94 15.79 7.82
CA LEU A 13 -2.67 14.44 8.33
C LEU A 13 -3.35 13.36 7.48
N PHE A 14 -2.52 12.51 6.87
CA PHE A 14 -2.88 11.21 6.30
C PHE A 14 -3.79 10.37 7.23
N SER A 15 -3.79 10.66 8.53
CA SER A 15 -4.68 10.09 9.55
C SER A 15 -6.18 10.25 9.28
N SER A 16 -6.64 11.33 8.63
CA SER A 16 -8.06 11.46 8.28
C SER A 16 -8.42 10.69 7.00
N GLN A 17 -7.43 10.38 6.16
CA GLN A 17 -7.62 9.67 4.89
C GLN A 17 -7.60 8.14 5.07
N VAL A 18 -6.88 7.63 6.09
CA VAL A 18 -6.85 6.19 6.43
C VAL A 18 -8.20 5.67 6.95
N GLU A 19 -8.98 6.51 7.64
CA GLU A 19 -10.30 6.13 8.18
C GLU A 19 -11.29 5.74 7.06
N CYS A 20 -11.23 6.42 5.91
CA CYS A 20 -12.00 6.04 4.72
C CYS A 20 -11.50 4.73 4.06
N THR A 21 -10.23 4.36 4.25
CA THR A 21 -9.65 3.14 3.66
C THR A 21 -10.00 1.88 4.44
N GLU A 22 -10.16 1.97 5.76
CA GLU A 22 -10.53 0.84 6.61
C GLU A 22 -11.96 0.34 6.32
N HIS A 23 -12.90 1.26 6.11
CA HIS A 23 -14.28 0.91 5.75
C HIS A 23 -14.42 0.28 4.36
N ILE A 24 -13.44 0.48 3.46
CA ILE A 24 -13.42 -0.13 2.13
C ILE A 24 -12.87 -1.57 2.20
N ALA A 25 -12.11 -1.94 3.22
CA ALA A 25 -11.38 -3.21 3.26
C ALA A 25 -12.25 -4.43 3.65
N ASN A 26 -13.35 -4.23 4.38
CA ASN A 26 -13.91 -5.31 5.19
C ASN A 26 -15.15 -6.05 4.62
N ASP A 27 -15.86 -5.55 3.62
CA ASP A 27 -17.03 -6.26 3.09
C ASP A 27 -16.80 -6.72 1.64
N VAL A 28 -16.37 -7.99 1.50
CA VAL A 28 -16.69 -8.86 0.36
C VAL A 28 -17.00 -10.23 0.95
N ASP A 29 -18.23 -10.66 0.74
CA ASP A 29 -18.81 -11.90 1.22
C ASP A 29 -17.95 -13.12 0.86
N ASN A 30 -17.72 -13.97 1.87
CA ASN A 30 -17.21 -15.32 1.67
C ASN A 30 -18.39 -16.19 1.24
N GLU A 31 -18.48 -16.59 -0.02
CA GLU A 31 -19.26 -17.78 -0.42
C GLU A 31 -18.54 -18.58 -1.51
N ASP A 32 -18.81 -19.89 -1.46
CA ASP A 32 -18.30 -21.05 -2.22
C ASP A 32 -16.99 -21.65 -1.68
N GLY A 33 -16.98 -22.72 -0.87
CA GLY A 33 -17.98 -23.79 -0.68
C GLY A 33 -17.70 -24.96 -1.63
N ASP A 34 -16.94 -25.95 -1.14
CA ASP A 34 -17.08 -27.36 -1.50
C ASP A 34 -16.39 -28.21 -0.41
N ASP A 35 -17.21 -28.92 0.36
CA ASP A 35 -16.86 -30.07 1.22
C ASP A 35 -16.26 -31.20 0.33
N ASP A 36 -15.39 -32.12 0.76
CA ASP A 36 -15.56 -33.04 1.87
C ASP A 36 -14.28 -33.91 2.04
N VAL A 37 -14.22 -34.62 3.17
CA VAL A 37 -13.40 -35.81 3.52
C VAL A 37 -12.21 -35.58 4.47
N VAL A 38 -12.51 -35.97 5.71
CA VAL A 38 -11.71 -36.17 6.93
C VAL A 38 -10.83 -37.44 6.88
N GLU A 39 -9.55 -37.34 7.25
CA GLU A 39 -8.91 -38.08 8.38
C GLU A 39 -7.39 -37.77 8.55
N THR A 40 -6.95 -37.66 9.81
CA THR A 40 -5.58 -37.45 10.33
C THR A 40 -4.95 -38.77 10.84
N PRO A 41 -3.65 -38.85 11.22
CA PRO A 41 -2.41 -38.24 10.70
C PRO A 41 -1.27 -39.28 10.47
N SER A 42 -0.28 -39.01 9.62
CA SER A 42 1.05 -39.68 9.74
C SER A 42 2.20 -38.83 9.22
N LEU A 43 3.27 -38.84 10.01
CA LEU A 43 4.54 -38.13 9.88
C LEU A 43 5.25 -38.49 8.56
N GLY A 44 5.56 -37.48 7.75
CA GLY A 44 6.31 -37.65 6.50
C GLY A 44 6.78 -36.30 5.95
N VAL A 45 8.07 -36.25 5.56
CA VAL A 45 8.84 -35.07 5.17
C VAL A 45 8.25 -34.32 3.95
N GLN A 46 8.29 -32.98 4.05
CA GLN A 46 8.04 -31.90 3.08
C GLN A 46 7.98 -32.26 1.57
N PRO A 47 7.20 -31.48 0.80
CA PRO A 47 7.78 -30.89 -0.40
C PRO A 47 7.54 -29.38 -0.48
N SER A 48 8.63 -28.65 -0.71
CA SER A 48 8.74 -27.32 -1.34
C SER A 48 7.42 -26.56 -1.53
N ASN A 49 7.21 -25.50 -0.73
CA ASN A 49 6.29 -24.43 -1.10
C ASN A 49 6.79 -23.78 -2.40
N LYS A 50 6.38 -24.33 -3.55
CA LYS A 50 6.44 -23.64 -4.82
C LYS A 50 5.50 -22.46 -4.68
N ARG A 51 6.02 -21.31 -4.22
CA ARG A 51 5.31 -20.03 -4.30
C ARG A 51 4.77 -19.94 -5.72
N VAL A 52 3.46 -19.93 -5.86
CA VAL A 52 2.80 -19.67 -7.14
C VAL A 52 3.33 -18.32 -7.60
N MET A 53 4.29 -18.34 -8.51
CA MET A 53 4.84 -17.11 -9.08
C MET A 53 3.71 -16.49 -9.90
N ASN A 54 3.21 -15.33 -9.45
CA ASN A 54 2.23 -14.56 -10.20
C ASN A 54 2.82 -14.31 -11.60
N LYS A 55 2.25 -14.97 -12.61
CA LYS A 55 2.74 -14.93 -14.00
C LYS A 55 2.63 -13.54 -14.65
N ASN A 56 2.05 -12.56 -13.96
CA ASN A 56 1.82 -11.22 -14.47
C ASN A 56 1.95 -10.15 -13.35
N PRO A 57 3.17 -9.85 -12.86
CA PRO A 57 3.37 -8.84 -11.82
C PRO A 57 2.94 -7.45 -12.28
N PHE A 58 2.63 -6.58 -11.32
CA PHE A 58 2.39 -5.15 -11.59
C PHE A 58 3.72 -4.44 -11.84
N SER A 59 3.77 -3.60 -12.86
CA SER A 59 4.90 -2.72 -13.14
C SER A 59 4.81 -1.42 -12.33
N LEU A 60 5.92 -0.66 -12.28
CA LEU A 60 5.93 0.66 -11.64
C LEU A 60 4.94 1.62 -12.31
N ALA A 61 4.89 1.62 -13.66
CA ALA A 61 3.94 2.45 -14.41
C ALA A 61 2.47 2.07 -14.12
N GLU A 62 2.18 0.78 -13.89
CA GLU A 62 0.85 0.36 -13.48
C GLU A 62 0.52 0.80 -12.05
N ASP A 63 1.48 0.74 -11.13
CA ASP A 63 1.29 1.25 -9.76
C ASP A 63 1.08 2.76 -9.73
N GLU A 64 1.87 3.52 -10.48
CA GLU A 64 1.72 4.98 -10.62
C GLU A 64 0.34 5.36 -11.17
N ALA A 65 -0.10 4.68 -12.22
CA ALA A 65 -1.43 4.89 -12.79
C ALA A 65 -2.54 4.55 -11.79
N LEU A 66 -2.42 3.44 -11.06
CA LEU A 66 -3.38 3.01 -10.04
C LEU A 66 -3.45 4.01 -8.87
N ILE A 67 -2.30 4.41 -8.34
CA ILE A 67 -2.23 5.36 -7.22
C ILE A 67 -2.83 6.71 -7.65
N SER A 68 -2.44 7.22 -8.81
CA SER A 68 -2.96 8.49 -9.34
C SER A 68 -4.48 8.42 -9.54
N SER A 69 -4.97 7.33 -10.11
CA SER A 69 -6.40 7.12 -10.35
C SER A 69 -7.20 7.06 -9.05
N PHE A 70 -6.66 6.36 -8.04
CA PHE A 70 -7.29 6.26 -6.72
C PHE A 70 -7.32 7.62 -6.02
N MET A 71 -6.19 8.34 -5.99
CA MET A 71 -6.08 9.63 -5.31
C MET A 71 -6.99 10.70 -5.90
N GLN A 72 -7.15 10.72 -7.22
CA GLN A 72 -8.05 11.66 -7.89
C GLN A 72 -9.52 11.46 -7.52
N HIS A 73 -9.94 10.21 -7.25
CA HIS A 73 -11.34 9.89 -6.95
C HIS A 73 -11.65 9.70 -5.47
N SER A 74 -10.66 9.36 -4.64
CA SER A 74 -10.84 9.26 -3.18
C SER A 74 -10.97 10.62 -2.51
N GLN A 75 -10.51 11.69 -3.17
CA GLN A 75 -10.54 13.07 -2.68
C GLN A 75 -11.68 13.91 -3.26
N ASP A 76 -12.57 13.35 -4.09
CA ASP A 76 -13.67 14.11 -4.74
C ASP A 76 -14.69 14.58 -3.69
N PRO A 77 -14.71 15.89 -3.33
CA PRO A 77 -15.58 16.40 -2.27
C PRO A 77 -17.05 16.46 -2.72
N THR A 78 -17.29 16.40 -4.04
CA THR A 78 -18.62 16.57 -4.66
C THR A 78 -19.54 15.40 -4.36
N VAL A 79 -18.99 14.23 -4.05
CA VAL A 79 -19.77 13.00 -3.81
C VAL A 79 -20.06 12.79 -2.31
N GLY A 80 -19.36 13.52 -1.43
CA GLY A 80 -19.47 13.35 0.02
C GLY A 80 -19.14 11.93 0.49
N THR A 81 -19.15 11.72 1.79
CA THR A 81 -18.86 10.46 2.51
C THR A 81 -19.74 9.26 2.09
N ASN A 82 -20.64 9.42 1.12
CA ASN A 82 -21.60 8.40 0.66
C ASN A 82 -21.26 7.77 -0.70
N GLN A 83 -20.03 7.89 -1.21
CA GLN A 83 -19.65 7.13 -2.38
C GLN A 83 -19.63 5.63 -2.06
N LYS A 84 -20.46 4.84 -2.75
CA LYS A 84 -20.38 3.38 -2.62
C LYS A 84 -19.01 2.92 -3.12
N LYS A 85 -18.36 2.05 -2.36
CA LYS A 85 -17.07 1.41 -2.72
C LYS A 85 -17.04 0.91 -4.17
N ARG A 86 -18.14 0.29 -4.64
CA ARG A 86 -18.28 -0.17 -6.02
C ARG A 86 -18.13 0.99 -7.02
N ASP A 87 -18.78 2.11 -6.77
CA ASP A 87 -18.76 3.29 -7.66
C ASP A 87 -17.38 3.94 -7.68
N LEU A 88 -16.65 3.96 -6.55
CA LEU A 88 -15.25 4.39 -6.51
C LEU A 88 -14.39 3.51 -7.42
N TRP A 89 -14.47 2.19 -7.27
CA TRP A 89 -13.67 1.28 -8.08
C TRP A 89 -14.00 1.34 -9.57
N VAL A 90 -15.26 1.62 -9.94
CA VAL A 90 -15.63 1.89 -11.33
C VAL A 90 -14.91 3.13 -11.87
N LYS A 91 -14.92 4.25 -11.13
CA LYS A 91 -14.20 5.47 -11.53
C LYS A 91 -12.70 5.25 -11.64
N VAL A 92 -12.09 4.63 -10.63
CA VAL A 92 -10.65 4.27 -10.61
C VAL A 92 -10.29 3.39 -11.80
N LYS A 93 -11.12 2.40 -12.12
CA LYS A 93 -10.90 1.51 -13.26
C LYS A 93 -10.96 2.27 -14.58
N ASN A 94 -11.94 3.16 -14.76
CA ASN A 94 -12.08 3.95 -15.97
C ASN A 94 -10.86 4.85 -16.20
N LEU A 95 -10.41 5.55 -15.15
CA LEU A 95 -9.23 6.43 -15.24
C LEU A 95 -7.93 5.63 -15.46
N PHE A 96 -7.81 4.45 -14.85
CA PHE A 96 -6.70 3.53 -15.13
C PHE A 96 -6.71 3.07 -16.60
N ASP A 97 -7.88 2.76 -17.16
CA ASP A 97 -8.00 2.37 -18.57
C ASP A 97 -7.70 3.52 -19.53
N GLU A 98 -7.97 4.75 -19.16
CA GLU A 98 -7.56 5.94 -19.92
C GLU A 98 -6.03 6.09 -19.92
N ALA A 99 -5.39 5.97 -18.76
CA ALA A 99 -3.92 5.94 -18.67
C ALA A 99 -3.33 4.79 -19.49
N ARG A 100 -3.98 3.62 -19.48
CA ARG A 100 -3.62 2.47 -20.32
C ARG A 100 -3.72 2.76 -21.80
N LYS A 101 -4.79 3.41 -22.26
CA LYS A 101 -4.96 3.79 -23.67
C LYS A 101 -3.88 4.78 -24.12
N ALA A 102 -3.46 5.68 -23.23
CA ALA A 102 -2.36 6.60 -23.50
C ALA A 102 -1.00 5.89 -23.58
N ASN A 103 -0.77 4.88 -22.73
CA ASN A 103 0.52 4.17 -22.61
C ASN A 103 0.38 2.62 -22.69
N PRO A 104 -0.09 2.07 -23.82
CA PRO A 104 -0.45 0.64 -23.92
C PRO A 104 0.75 -0.31 -23.85
N SER A 105 1.97 0.18 -24.08
CA SER A 105 3.21 -0.61 -23.95
C SER A 105 3.66 -0.82 -22.50
N GLN A 106 3.27 0.09 -21.59
CA GLN A 106 3.73 0.10 -20.20
C GLN A 106 2.64 -0.34 -19.22
N ILE A 107 1.39 -0.04 -19.54
CA ILE A 107 0.22 -0.34 -18.72
C ILE A 107 -0.59 -1.42 -19.44
N ARG A 108 -0.84 -2.53 -18.76
CA ARG A 108 -1.59 -3.66 -19.33
C ARG A 108 -3.05 -3.58 -18.93
N GLU A 109 -3.86 -4.38 -19.59
CA GLU A 109 -5.23 -4.60 -19.13
C GLU A 109 -5.23 -5.36 -17.80
N ARG A 110 -6.00 -4.85 -16.85
CA ARG A 110 -6.19 -5.41 -15.50
C ARG A 110 -7.68 -5.44 -15.21
N SER A 111 -8.16 -6.41 -14.43
CA SER A 111 -9.54 -6.36 -13.91
C SER A 111 -9.62 -5.42 -12.71
N ALA A 112 -10.81 -4.91 -12.40
CA ALA A 112 -11.02 -4.08 -11.21
C ALA A 112 -10.61 -4.82 -9.91
N GLU A 113 -10.82 -6.13 -9.85
CA GLU A 113 -10.40 -6.97 -8.73
C GLU A 113 -8.87 -7.02 -8.57
N MET A 114 -8.13 -7.14 -9.68
CA MET A 114 -6.66 -7.11 -9.64
C MET A 114 -6.14 -5.75 -9.13
N LEU A 115 -6.75 -4.65 -9.60
CA LEU A 115 -6.42 -3.31 -9.12
C LEU A 115 -6.72 -3.16 -7.62
N GLY A 116 -7.88 -3.65 -7.16
CA GLY A 116 -8.24 -3.67 -5.74
C GLY A 116 -7.29 -4.49 -4.89
N SER A 117 -6.88 -5.68 -5.36
CA SER A 117 -5.89 -6.52 -4.68
C SER A 117 -4.52 -5.84 -4.62
N ARG A 118 -4.11 -5.16 -5.70
CA ARG A 118 -2.84 -4.43 -5.74
C ARG A 118 -2.86 -3.23 -4.80
N TRP A 119 -3.93 -2.44 -4.81
CA TRP A 119 -4.11 -1.28 -3.94
C TRP A 119 -4.01 -1.67 -2.46
N ARG A 120 -4.68 -2.73 -2.02
CA ARG A 120 -4.58 -3.21 -0.62
C ARG A 120 -3.13 -3.49 -0.21
N ARG A 121 -2.32 -4.07 -1.11
CA ARG A 121 -0.89 -4.33 -0.83
C ARG A 121 -0.07 -3.04 -0.75
N ILE A 122 -0.33 -2.07 -1.63
CA ILE A 122 0.32 -0.75 -1.60
C ILE A 122 -0.04 -0.02 -0.31
N ALA A 123 -1.34 0.08 0.01
CA ALA A 123 -1.83 0.73 1.22
C ALA A 123 -1.24 0.10 2.49
N ALA A 124 -1.20 -1.23 2.59
CA ALA A 124 -0.58 -1.93 3.71
C ALA A 124 0.92 -1.59 3.85
N GLY A 125 1.64 -1.51 2.73
CA GLY A 125 3.05 -1.09 2.72
C GLY A 125 3.24 0.35 3.21
N VAL A 126 2.40 1.28 2.75
CA VAL A 126 2.42 2.69 3.17
C VAL A 126 2.10 2.82 4.65
N MET A 127 1.03 2.18 5.14
CA MET A 127 0.67 2.21 6.57
C MET A 127 1.78 1.66 7.46
N LYS A 128 2.43 0.57 7.05
CA LYS A 128 3.59 0.02 7.77
C LYS A 128 4.74 1.03 7.80
N TRP A 129 5.05 1.65 6.66
CA TRP A 129 6.10 2.68 6.58
C TRP A 129 5.81 3.86 7.51
N VAL A 130 4.57 4.37 7.50
CA VAL A 130 4.10 5.46 8.39
C VAL A 130 4.26 5.05 9.85
N GLY A 131 3.75 3.89 10.26
CA GLY A 131 3.85 3.41 11.63
C GLY A 131 5.30 3.26 12.11
N CYS A 132 6.21 2.77 11.25
CA CYS A 132 7.63 2.72 11.56
C CYS A 132 8.26 4.12 11.68
N TYR A 133 7.83 5.09 10.88
CA TYR A 133 8.34 6.47 10.93
C TYR A 133 7.90 7.19 12.19
N GLU A 134 6.62 7.08 12.55
CA GLU A 134 6.10 7.61 13.81
C GLU A 134 6.80 7.00 15.02
N GLU A 135 7.04 5.69 14.99
CA GLU A 135 7.75 4.98 16.05
C GLU A 135 9.22 5.41 16.17
N ALA A 136 9.89 5.66 15.04
CA ALA A 136 11.23 6.22 15.04
C ALA A 136 11.23 7.65 15.61
N GLY A 137 10.25 8.47 15.22
CA GLY A 137 10.06 9.82 15.74
C GLY A 137 9.83 9.84 17.26
N ARG A 138 9.05 8.90 17.81
CA ARG A 138 8.84 8.76 19.26
C ARG A 138 10.12 8.45 20.03
N ARG A 139 11.11 7.83 19.39
CA ARG A 139 12.43 7.51 19.99
C ARG A 139 13.50 8.57 19.72
N LYS A 140 13.17 9.66 19.02
CA LYS A 140 14.11 10.76 18.77
C LYS A 140 14.52 11.40 20.10
N ILE A 141 15.83 11.43 20.36
CA ILE A 141 16.42 12.11 21.51
C ILE A 141 17.18 13.38 21.09
N SER A 142 17.47 14.26 22.05
CA SER A 142 18.30 15.44 21.80
C SER A 142 19.66 15.02 21.24
N GLY A 143 20.05 15.59 20.10
CA GLY A 143 21.29 15.25 19.39
C GLY A 143 21.13 14.22 18.26
N MET A 144 19.93 13.65 18.06
CA MET A 144 19.65 12.74 16.94
C MET A 144 19.23 13.53 15.69
N SER A 145 19.91 13.30 14.57
CA SER A 145 19.60 13.92 13.27
C SER A 145 18.35 13.31 12.63
N GLU A 146 17.84 13.93 11.57
CA GLU A 146 16.72 13.37 10.79
C GLU A 146 17.15 12.13 9.99
N GLU A 147 18.41 12.09 9.56
CA GLU A 147 19.03 10.93 8.95
C GLU A 147 19.04 9.74 9.92
N ASP A 148 19.36 9.97 11.20
CA ASP A 148 19.37 8.92 12.22
C ASP A 148 17.98 8.35 12.46
N VAL A 149 16.96 9.23 12.52
CA VAL A 149 15.55 8.81 12.66
C VAL A 149 15.11 7.99 11.45
N THR A 150 15.47 8.42 10.24
CA THR A 150 15.14 7.70 9.00
C THR A 150 15.85 6.34 8.95
N SER A 151 17.12 6.28 9.36
CA SER A 151 17.90 5.04 9.42
C SER A 151 17.27 4.04 10.39
N TYR A 152 16.84 4.53 11.56
CA TYR A 152 16.14 3.71 12.54
C TYR A 152 14.75 3.27 12.06
N GLN A 153 14.00 4.14 11.37
CA GLN A 153 12.73 3.79 10.73
C GLN A 153 12.89 2.65 9.73
N VAL A 154 13.91 2.71 8.88
CA VAL A 154 14.25 1.65 7.92
C VAL A 154 14.55 0.34 8.65
N SER A 155 15.27 0.40 9.77
CA SER A 155 15.54 -0.77 10.61
C SER A 155 14.27 -1.41 11.15
N LEU A 156 13.31 -0.61 11.63
CA LEU A 156 12.02 -1.08 12.11
C LEU A 156 11.21 -1.71 10.97
N LEU A 157 11.22 -1.09 9.78
CA LEU A 157 10.46 -1.54 8.62
C LEU A 157 10.90 -2.93 8.14
N PHE A 158 12.21 -3.18 8.14
CA PHE A 158 12.82 -4.44 7.68
C PHE A 158 13.15 -5.43 8.80
N GLY A 159 12.90 -5.07 10.07
CA GLY A 159 13.18 -5.93 11.22
C GLY A 159 14.68 -6.16 11.48
N VAL A 160 15.54 -5.25 11.01
CA VAL A 160 17.00 -5.35 11.18
C VAL A 160 17.36 -4.78 12.56
N ARG A 161 17.74 -5.65 13.50
CA ARG A 161 18.03 -5.32 14.91
C ARG A 161 19.43 -4.74 15.15
N SER A 162 19.91 -3.78 14.36
CA SER A 162 21.31 -3.31 14.47
C SER A 162 21.48 -1.79 14.49
N TYR A 163 20.76 -1.06 15.34
CA TYR A 163 20.99 0.38 15.58
C TYR A 163 21.41 0.72 17.01
N GLN A 164 21.75 -0.28 17.82
CA GLN A 164 22.06 -0.05 19.23
C GLN A 164 23.52 0.35 19.53
N TYR A 165 24.39 0.60 18.54
CA TYR A 165 25.85 0.61 18.78
C TYR A 165 26.63 1.89 18.48
N LEU A 166 26.03 3.08 18.37
CA LEU A 166 26.82 4.31 18.12
C LEU A 166 26.56 5.52 19.04
N TYR A 167 25.81 5.39 20.13
CA TYR A 167 25.59 6.50 21.09
C TYR A 167 26.01 6.20 22.54
N TYR A 168 26.99 5.31 22.73
CA TYR A 168 27.69 5.14 24.01
C TYR A 168 29.19 5.32 23.80
N LEU A 169 29.65 6.58 23.85
CA LEU A 169 31.02 6.99 24.21
C LEU A 169 31.01 8.51 24.52
#